data_AF-A0A7C1V5I2-F1
#
_entry.id   AF-A0A7C1V5I2-F1
#
_cell.length_a   1.000
_cell.length_b   1.000
_cell.length_c   1.000
_cell.angle_alpha   90.00
_cell.angle_beta   90.00
_cell.angle_gamma   90.00
#
_symmetry.space_group_name_H-M   'P 1'
#
loop_
_entity.id
_entity.type
_entity.pdbx_description
1 polymer ?
#
loop_
_entity_poly.entity_id
_entity_poly.type
_entity_poly.pdbx_seq_one_letter_code
_entity_poly.pdbx_strand_id
1 'polypeptide(L)'
;MVGKHLLDLRSSINNLEKQLAIKTKDLEKTSTELKSTKETLSKTENRLQEQTEKFFSIKQDLERLKGEKIDSESEIKNLKTSKSELEEKVSNLGTKVTELENKINGSLSKVETIEKEKVEIEKEKEDLRNKLENKTNSVKEELQQRINEIESLKNELKTTVSDKYVEVESLKDERDAQTKEIASFKQSVETLEGSMSEAKGAPQLMEEIRNILSHKGFLSDREFEDLLQKLNIKKIHHV
;
A
#
# COMPACT_ATOMS: atom_id res chain seq x y z
N MET A 1 -21.88 96.60 -142.19
CA MET A 1 -21.75 95.28 -141.52
C MET A 1 -20.66 95.23 -140.44
N VAL A 2 -19.57 95.98 -140.57
CA VAL A 2 -18.39 95.92 -139.68
C VAL A 2 -18.68 96.29 -138.20
N GLY A 3 -19.53 97.28 -137.93
CA GLY A 3 -19.83 97.73 -136.56
C GLY A 3 -20.61 96.73 -135.69
N LYS A 4 -21.44 95.86 -136.28
CA LYS A 4 -22.20 94.83 -135.52
C LYS A 4 -21.29 93.70 -135.04
N HIS A 5 -20.34 93.28 -135.88
CA HIS A 5 -19.39 92.22 -135.54
C HIS A 5 -18.42 92.65 -134.43
N LEU A 6 -17.98 93.91 -134.45
CA LEU A 6 -17.18 94.50 -133.36
C LEU A 6 -17.94 94.57 -132.02
N LEU A 7 -19.26 94.82 -132.06
CA LEU A 7 -20.11 94.86 -130.86
C LEU A 7 -20.34 93.46 -130.27
N ASP A 8 -20.55 92.45 -131.12
CA ASP A 8 -20.70 91.05 -130.72
C ASP A 8 -19.39 90.47 -130.15
N LEU A 9 -18.24 90.85 -130.73
CA LEU A 9 -16.91 90.53 -130.21
C LEU A 9 -16.68 91.18 -128.83
N ARG A 10 -17.01 92.46 -128.67
CA ARG A 10 -16.88 93.16 -127.37
C ARG A 10 -17.76 92.53 -126.29
N SER A 11 -18.97 92.10 -126.65
CA SER A 11 -19.89 91.42 -125.73
C SER A 11 -19.35 90.04 -125.32
N SER A 12 -18.77 89.29 -126.26
CA SER A 12 -18.10 88.02 -125.99
C SER A 12 -16.86 88.18 -125.11
N ILE A 13 -16.03 89.19 -125.38
CA ILE A 13 -14.85 89.52 -124.56
C ILE A 13 -15.28 89.84 -123.11
N ASN A 14 -16.29 90.69 -122.93
CA ASN A 14 -16.80 91.04 -121.60
C ASN A 14 -17.39 89.81 -120.87
N ASN A 15 -18.09 88.92 -121.59
CA ASN A 15 -18.57 87.67 -121.02
C ASN A 15 -17.43 86.74 -120.59
N LEU A 16 -16.39 86.62 -121.41
CA LEU A 16 -15.19 85.84 -121.09
C LEU A 16 -14.42 86.43 -119.91
N GLU A 17 -14.29 87.75 -119.82
CA GLU A 17 -13.69 88.45 -118.67
C GLU A 17 -14.47 88.18 -117.37
N LYS A 18 -15.80 88.22 -117.41
CA LYS A 18 -16.65 87.85 -116.27
C LYS A 18 -16.48 86.39 -115.86
N GLN A 19 -16.45 85.47 -116.83
CA GLN A 19 -16.20 84.06 -116.55
C GLN A 19 -14.81 83.82 -115.96
N LEU A 20 -13.78 84.51 -116.46
CA LEU A 20 -12.42 84.43 -115.96
C LEU A 20 -12.33 84.94 -114.52
N ALA A 21 -12.98 86.07 -114.21
CA ALA A 21 -13.03 86.62 -112.86
C ALA A 21 -13.74 85.67 -111.88
N ILE A 22 -14.86 85.07 -112.28
CA ILE A 22 -15.57 84.05 -111.48
C ILE A 22 -14.67 82.84 -111.24
N LYS A 23 -14.08 82.27 -112.31
CA LYS A 23 -13.18 81.12 -112.19
C LYS A 23 -11.95 81.40 -111.31
N THR A 24 -11.41 82.62 -111.37
CA THR A 24 -10.28 83.03 -110.51
C THR A 24 -10.69 83.04 -109.04
N LYS A 25 -11.86 83.61 -108.72
CA LYS A 25 -12.41 83.62 -107.37
C LYS A 25 -12.70 82.21 -106.84
N ASP A 26 -13.25 81.34 -107.68
CA ASP A 26 -13.50 79.94 -107.33
C ASP A 26 -12.18 79.19 -107.08
N LEU A 27 -11.17 79.40 -107.92
CA LEU A 27 -9.84 78.82 -107.75
C LEU A 27 -9.17 79.27 -106.44
N GLU A 28 -9.25 80.56 -106.11
CA GLU A 28 -8.77 81.10 -104.84
C GLU A 28 -9.49 80.46 -103.66
N LYS A 29 -10.83 80.34 -103.72
CA LYS A 29 -11.63 79.68 -102.68
C LYS A 29 -11.19 78.22 -102.51
N THR A 30 -11.12 77.44 -103.59
CA THR A 30 -10.66 76.05 -103.55
C THR A 30 -9.23 75.93 -103.02
N SER A 31 -8.34 76.87 -103.36
CA SER A 31 -6.97 76.88 -102.82
C SER A 31 -6.95 77.12 -101.31
N THR A 32 -7.79 78.00 -100.79
CA THR A 32 -7.89 78.25 -99.34
C THR A 32 -8.49 77.06 -98.60
N GLU A 33 -9.53 76.42 -99.16
CA GLU A 33 -10.14 75.21 -98.62
C GLU A 33 -9.16 74.05 -98.59
N LEU A 34 -8.43 73.82 -99.69
CA LEU A 34 -7.40 72.78 -99.78
C LEU A 34 -6.31 72.95 -98.70
N LYS A 35 -5.86 74.19 -98.48
CA LYS A 35 -4.89 74.49 -97.41
C LYS A 35 -5.45 74.15 -96.03
N SER A 36 -6.68 74.59 -95.75
CA SER A 36 -7.36 74.30 -94.48
C SER A 36 -7.53 72.79 -94.28
N THR A 37 -7.97 72.05 -95.30
CA THR A 37 -8.13 70.60 -95.25
C THR A 37 -6.80 69.91 -94.96
N LYS A 38 -5.71 70.33 -95.61
CA LYS A 38 -4.37 69.76 -95.37
C LYS A 38 -3.90 69.97 -93.93
N GLU A 39 -4.16 71.15 -93.35
CA GLU A 39 -3.86 71.42 -91.94
C GLU A 39 -4.69 70.54 -90.99
N THR A 40 -5.99 70.35 -91.27
CA THR A 40 -6.85 69.47 -90.47
C THR A 40 -6.45 67.99 -90.58
N LEU A 41 -6.01 67.56 -91.76
CA LEU A 41 -5.53 66.20 -91.99
C LEU A 41 -4.28 65.93 -91.15
N SER A 42 -3.29 66.83 -91.21
CA SER A 42 -2.06 66.70 -90.42
C SER A 42 -2.32 66.65 -88.91
N LYS A 43 -3.24 67.48 -88.39
CA LYS A 43 -3.66 67.42 -86.98
C LYS A 43 -4.31 66.09 -86.62
N THR A 44 -5.11 65.53 -87.53
CA THR A 44 -5.79 64.25 -87.33
C THR A 44 -4.82 63.08 -87.35
N GLU A 45 -3.85 63.09 -88.27
CA GLU A 45 -2.76 62.10 -88.36
C GLU A 45 -1.93 62.06 -87.08
N ASN A 46 -1.52 63.23 -86.55
CA ASN A 46 -0.77 63.30 -85.30
C ASN A 46 -1.58 62.75 -84.12
N ARG A 47 -2.87 63.10 -84.01
CA ARG A 47 -3.73 62.56 -82.95
C ARG A 47 -3.91 61.05 -83.05
N LEU A 48 -4.01 60.51 -84.27
CA LEU A 48 -4.11 59.07 -84.50
C LEU A 48 -2.82 58.36 -84.08
N GLN A 49 -1.66 58.94 -84.36
CA GLN A 49 -0.38 58.40 -83.90
C GLN A 49 -0.31 58.36 -82.37
N GLU A 50 -0.63 59.47 -81.69
CA GLU A 50 -0.65 59.52 -80.22
C GLU A 50 -1.63 58.49 -79.61
N GLN A 51 -2.79 58.30 -80.22
CA GLN A 51 -3.76 57.29 -79.80
C GLN A 51 -3.24 55.86 -79.99
N THR A 52 -2.50 55.62 -81.08
CA THR A 52 -1.89 54.31 -81.37
C THR A 52 -0.81 53.96 -80.34
N GLU A 53 0.04 54.91 -79.98
CA GLU A 53 1.07 54.74 -78.94
C GLU A 53 0.44 54.46 -77.57
N LYS A 54 -0.60 55.22 -77.19
CA LYS A 54 -1.36 54.97 -75.95
C LYS A 54 -2.02 53.59 -75.95
N PHE A 55 -2.60 53.18 -77.07
CA PHE A 55 -3.20 51.85 -77.20
C PHE A 55 -2.17 50.74 -76.99
N PHE A 56 -0.98 50.88 -77.55
CA PHE A 56 0.10 49.90 -77.35
C PHE A 56 0.55 49.81 -75.88
N SER A 57 0.71 50.95 -75.21
CA SER A 57 1.04 50.99 -73.78
C SER A 57 -0.02 50.31 -72.92
N ILE A 58 -1.30 50.63 -73.14
CA ILE A 58 -2.41 50.02 -72.41
C ILE A 58 -2.45 48.51 -72.62
N LYS A 59 -2.17 48.05 -73.85
CA LYS A 59 -2.12 46.62 -74.15
C LYS A 59 -1.00 45.92 -73.37
N GLN A 60 0.18 46.53 -73.25
CA GLN A 60 1.28 45.96 -72.46
C GLN A 60 0.95 45.90 -70.96
N ASP A 61 0.37 46.97 -70.40
CA ASP A 61 -0.06 47.00 -69.00
C ASP A 61 -1.13 45.93 -68.71
N LEU A 62 -2.06 45.73 -69.65
CA LEU A 62 -3.11 44.71 -69.53
C LEU A 62 -2.53 43.29 -69.49
N GLU A 63 -1.53 42.99 -70.31
CA GLU A 63 -0.87 41.68 -70.27
C GLU A 63 -0.05 41.48 -68.98
N ARG A 64 0.61 42.53 -68.47
CA ARG A 64 1.28 42.47 -67.15
C ARG A 64 0.28 42.17 -66.03
N LEU A 65 -0.84 42.90 -65.98
CA LEU A 65 -1.87 42.72 -64.97
C LEU A 65 -2.51 41.33 -65.01
N LYS A 66 -2.65 40.73 -66.20
CA LYS A 66 -3.08 39.33 -66.32
C LYS A 66 -2.10 38.35 -65.68
N GLY A 67 -0.78 38.57 -65.88
CA GLY A 67 0.25 37.77 -65.24
C GLY A 67 0.19 37.86 -63.71
N GLU A 68 0.20 39.08 -63.18
CA GLU A 68 0.10 39.33 -61.73
C GLU A 68 -1.17 38.72 -61.11
N LYS A 69 -2.28 38.75 -61.84
CA LYS A 69 -3.54 38.12 -61.42
C LYS A 69 -3.40 36.60 -61.30
N ILE A 70 -2.78 35.94 -62.28
CA ILE A 70 -2.57 34.48 -62.27
C ILE A 70 -1.66 34.08 -61.11
N ASP A 71 -0.58 34.84 -60.89
CA ASP A 71 0.35 34.60 -59.78
C ASP A 71 -0.35 34.73 -58.42
N SER A 72 -1.16 35.78 -58.25
CA SER A 72 -1.95 36.01 -57.04
C SER A 72 -2.98 34.90 -56.80
N GLU A 73 -3.66 34.42 -57.86
CA GLU A 73 -4.61 33.30 -57.77
C GLU A 73 -3.91 32.00 -57.34
N SER A 74 -2.69 31.76 -57.83
CA SER A 74 -1.86 30.62 -57.43
C SER A 74 -1.44 30.70 -55.95
N GLU A 75 -1.00 31.88 -55.49
CA GLU A 75 -0.63 32.09 -54.09
C GLU A 75 -1.83 31.90 -53.14
N ILE A 76 -2.99 32.45 -53.49
CA ILE A 76 -4.24 32.25 -52.74
C ILE A 76 -4.58 30.77 -52.60
N LYS A 77 -4.42 29.99 -53.68
CA LYS A 77 -4.65 28.54 -53.64
C LYS A 77 -3.69 27.84 -52.68
N ASN A 78 -2.41 28.17 -52.71
CA ASN A 78 -1.40 27.58 -51.82
C ASN A 78 -1.64 27.93 -50.36
N LEU A 79 -1.99 29.19 -50.07
CA LEU A 79 -2.35 29.65 -48.73
C LEU A 79 -3.60 28.93 -48.21
N LYS A 80 -4.61 28.69 -49.07
CA LYS A 80 -5.82 27.96 -48.69
C LYS A 80 -5.51 26.51 -48.32
N THR A 81 -4.65 25.83 -49.07
CA THR A 81 -4.20 24.47 -48.74
C THR A 81 -3.45 24.45 -47.42
N SER A 82 -2.48 25.35 -47.24
CA SER A 82 -1.68 25.45 -46.00
C SER A 82 -2.55 25.73 -44.78
N LYS A 83 -3.56 26.59 -44.92
CA LYS A 83 -4.55 26.86 -43.88
C LYS A 83 -5.31 25.59 -43.49
N SER A 84 -5.79 24.82 -44.46
CA SER A 84 -6.52 23.57 -44.21
C SER A 84 -5.65 22.54 -43.46
N GLU A 85 -4.38 22.40 -43.83
CA GLU A 85 -3.45 21.49 -43.15
C GLU A 85 -3.16 21.92 -41.71
N LEU A 86 -3.06 23.23 -41.46
CA LEU A 86 -2.88 23.77 -40.11
C LEU A 86 -4.13 23.56 -39.25
N GLU A 87 -5.33 23.76 -39.80
CA GLU A 87 -6.60 23.50 -39.11
C GLU A 87 -6.71 22.01 -38.70
N GLU A 88 -6.33 21.09 -39.58
CA GLU A 88 -6.28 19.65 -39.26
C GLU A 88 -5.28 19.34 -38.15
N LYS A 89 -4.06 19.90 -38.22
CA LYS A 89 -3.05 19.72 -37.16
C LYS A 89 -3.53 20.26 -35.82
N VAL A 90 -4.18 21.42 -35.79
CA VAL A 90 -4.74 22.01 -34.58
C VAL A 90 -5.84 21.11 -34.01
N SER A 91 -6.73 20.57 -34.85
CA SER A 91 -7.75 19.62 -34.42
C SER A 91 -7.14 18.36 -33.79
N ASN A 92 -6.13 17.77 -34.44
CA ASN A 92 -5.44 16.57 -33.94
C ASN A 92 -4.65 16.83 -32.65
N LEU A 93 -4.08 18.02 -32.48
CA LEU A 93 -3.46 18.41 -31.22
C LEU A 93 -4.50 18.59 -30.12
N GLY A 94 -5.66 19.16 -30.44
CA GLY A 94 -6.80 19.31 -29.53
C GLY A 94 -7.27 17.96 -28.99
N THR A 95 -7.44 16.95 -29.85
CA THR A 95 -7.83 15.60 -29.40
C THR A 95 -6.77 14.97 -28.49
N LYS A 96 -5.49 15.10 -28.84
CA LYS A 96 -4.38 14.58 -28.03
C LYS A 96 -4.28 15.25 -26.66
N VAL A 97 -4.56 16.55 -26.56
CA VAL A 97 -4.63 17.27 -25.28
C VAL A 97 -5.74 16.68 -24.41
N THR A 98 -6.95 16.53 -24.95
CA THR A 98 -8.08 15.92 -24.22
C THR A 98 -7.77 14.50 -23.73
N GLU A 99 -7.10 13.68 -24.56
CA GLU A 99 -6.68 12.33 -24.15
C GLU A 99 -5.67 12.36 -22.99
N LEU A 100 -4.71 13.29 -23.02
CA LEU A 100 -3.72 13.44 -21.95
C LEU A 100 -4.36 13.95 -20.66
N GLU A 101 -5.29 14.91 -20.75
CA GLU A 101 -6.06 15.40 -19.60
C GLU A 101 -6.86 14.27 -18.94
N ASN A 102 -7.53 13.43 -19.73
CA ASN A 102 -8.25 12.27 -19.23
C ASN A 102 -7.33 11.26 -18.53
N LYS A 103 -6.14 11.00 -19.09
CA LYS A 103 -5.13 10.13 -18.47
C LYS A 103 -4.63 10.71 -17.15
N ILE A 104 -4.36 12.02 -17.09
CA ILE A 104 -3.93 12.71 -15.87
C ILE A 104 -5.02 12.60 -14.79
N ASN A 105 -6.27 12.88 -15.12
CA ASN A 105 -7.40 12.77 -14.19
C ASN A 105 -7.58 11.33 -13.68
N GLY A 106 -7.44 10.33 -14.55
CA GLY A 106 -7.48 8.92 -14.17
C GLY A 106 -6.30 8.48 -13.30
N SER A 107 -5.13 9.08 -13.45
CA SER A 107 -3.99 8.84 -12.56
C SER A 107 -4.15 9.54 -11.20
N LEU A 108 -4.67 10.76 -11.18
CA LEU A 108 -4.94 11.51 -9.94
C LEU A 108 -5.94 10.76 -9.04
N SER A 109 -7.02 10.23 -9.62
CA SER A 109 -8.00 9.44 -8.85
C SER A 109 -7.40 8.16 -8.26
N LYS A 110 -6.51 7.48 -9.00
CA LYS A 110 -5.77 6.30 -8.47
C LYS A 110 -4.84 6.68 -7.32
N VAL A 111 -4.15 7.81 -7.42
CA VAL A 111 -3.28 8.30 -6.34
C VAL A 111 -4.11 8.57 -5.09
N GLU A 112 -5.27 9.24 -5.22
CA GLU A 112 -6.16 9.51 -4.09
C GLU A 112 -6.64 8.21 -3.40
N THR A 113 -7.00 7.18 -4.18
CA THR A 113 -7.37 5.87 -3.63
C THR A 113 -6.22 5.21 -2.89
N ILE A 114 -5.02 5.17 -3.48
CA ILE A 114 -3.83 4.58 -2.86
C ILE A 114 -3.48 5.31 -1.55
N GLU A 115 -3.62 6.63 -1.51
CA GLU A 115 -3.35 7.43 -0.31
C GLU A 115 -4.31 7.09 0.82
N LYS A 116 -5.61 6.89 0.51
CA LYS A 116 -6.61 6.43 1.50
C LYS A 116 -6.29 5.02 2.01
N GLU A 117 -6.01 4.08 1.12
CA GLU A 117 -5.63 2.71 1.48
C GLU A 117 -4.38 2.68 2.37
N LYS A 118 -3.38 3.52 2.06
CA LYS A 118 -2.17 3.65 2.88
C LYS A 118 -2.49 4.09 4.31
N VAL A 119 -3.34 5.10 4.48
CA VAL A 119 -3.75 5.58 5.81
C VAL A 119 -4.48 4.49 6.60
N GLU A 120 -5.36 3.73 5.94
CA GLU A 120 -6.06 2.60 6.57
C GLU A 120 -5.10 1.50 7.02
N ILE A 121 -4.14 1.12 6.17
CA ILE A 121 -3.10 0.14 6.49
C ILE A 121 -2.22 0.62 7.66
N GLU A 122 -1.84 1.90 7.68
CA GLU A 122 -1.06 2.47 8.77
C GLU A 122 -1.81 2.41 10.10
N LYS A 123 -3.12 2.66 10.09
CA LYS A 123 -3.97 2.54 11.26
C LYS A 123 -4.10 1.09 11.73
N GLU A 124 -4.37 0.15 10.82
CA GLU A 124 -4.46 -1.28 11.15
C GLU A 124 -3.15 -1.81 11.73
N LYS A 125 -2.01 -1.40 11.16
CA LYS A 125 -0.68 -1.75 11.66
C LYS A 125 -0.45 -1.27 13.09
N GLU A 126 -0.91 -0.05 13.42
CA GLU A 126 -0.78 0.49 14.77
C GLU A 126 -1.71 -0.23 15.76
N ASP A 127 -2.94 -0.52 15.36
CA ASP A 127 -3.88 -1.31 16.17
C ASP A 127 -3.33 -2.72 16.47
N LEU A 128 -2.71 -3.37 15.48
CA LEU A 128 -2.07 -4.68 15.64
C LEU A 128 -0.86 -4.61 16.57
N ARG A 129 -0.03 -3.57 16.47
CA ARG A 129 1.10 -3.34 17.39
C ARG A 129 0.63 -3.21 18.83
N ASN A 130 -0.38 -2.38 19.06
CA ASN A 130 -0.94 -2.17 20.40
C ASN A 130 -1.55 -3.47 20.97
N LYS A 131 -2.27 -4.24 20.14
CA LYS A 131 -2.79 -5.56 20.55
C LYS A 131 -1.68 -6.54 20.92
N LEU A 132 -0.61 -6.58 20.12
CA LEU A 132 0.53 -7.45 20.36
C LEU A 132 1.24 -7.06 21.66
N GLU A 133 1.53 -5.78 21.87
CA GLU A 133 2.17 -5.27 23.09
C GLU A 133 1.35 -5.58 24.34
N ASN A 134 0.04 -5.32 24.30
CA ASN A 134 -0.87 -5.64 25.40
C ASN A 134 -0.88 -7.15 25.70
N LYS A 135 -0.93 -8.00 24.67
CA LYS A 135 -0.92 -9.45 24.86
C LYS A 135 0.41 -9.93 25.43
N THR A 136 1.53 -9.40 24.95
CA THR A 136 2.86 -9.72 25.45
C THR A 136 3.01 -9.33 26.92
N ASN A 137 2.58 -8.12 27.30
CA ASN A 137 2.64 -7.65 28.68
C ASN A 137 1.76 -8.51 29.60
N SER A 138 0.52 -8.79 29.19
CA SER A 138 -0.39 -9.65 29.95
C SER A 138 0.17 -11.06 30.17
N VAL A 139 0.74 -11.69 29.13
CA VAL A 139 1.35 -13.03 29.26
C VAL A 139 2.59 -12.98 30.17
N LYS A 140 3.40 -11.93 30.06
CA LYS A 140 4.59 -11.75 30.91
C LYS A 140 4.20 -11.61 32.38
N GLU A 141 3.16 -10.84 32.68
CA GLU A 141 2.63 -10.68 34.04
C GLU A 141 2.07 -11.99 34.59
N GLU A 142 1.26 -12.73 33.81
CA GLU A 142 0.72 -14.03 34.23
C GLU A 142 1.84 -15.05 34.51
N LEU A 143 2.84 -15.12 33.64
CA LEU A 143 3.99 -16.00 33.84
C LEU A 143 4.78 -15.64 35.10
N GLN A 144 4.99 -14.35 35.35
CA GLN A 144 5.69 -13.90 36.55
C GLN A 144 4.91 -14.25 37.83
N GLN A 145 3.58 -14.09 37.82
CA GLN A 145 2.72 -14.50 38.93
C GLN A 145 2.82 -16.01 39.20
N ARG A 146 2.74 -16.84 38.14
CA ARG A 146 2.88 -18.29 38.28
C ARG A 146 4.26 -18.72 38.77
N ILE A 147 5.33 -18.06 38.35
CA ILE A 147 6.68 -18.32 38.85
C ILE A 147 6.73 -18.06 40.36
N ASN A 148 6.22 -16.91 40.80
CA ASN A 148 6.20 -16.55 42.22
C ASN A 148 5.37 -17.55 43.05
N GLU A 149 4.22 -17.99 42.52
CA GLU A 149 3.36 -18.99 43.17
C GLU A 149 4.06 -20.35 43.29
N ILE A 150 4.71 -20.82 42.23
CA ILE A 150 5.50 -22.06 42.22
C ILE A 150 6.66 -21.98 43.24
N GLU A 151 7.34 -20.83 43.32
CA GLU A 151 8.41 -20.63 44.31
C GLU A 151 7.88 -20.66 45.75
N SER A 152 6.71 -20.07 46.02
CA SER A 152 6.06 -20.15 47.33
C SER A 152 5.71 -21.59 47.70
N LEU A 153 5.01 -22.30 46.81
CA LEU A 153 4.62 -23.70 47.02
C LEU A 153 5.84 -24.61 47.21
N LYS A 154 6.92 -24.37 46.46
CA LYS A 154 8.19 -25.11 46.63
C LYS A 154 8.78 -24.89 48.03
N ASN A 155 8.75 -23.67 48.56
CA ASN A 155 9.25 -23.37 49.89
C ASN A 155 8.36 -23.95 51.00
N GLU A 156 7.04 -23.89 50.84
CA GLU A 156 6.08 -24.53 51.75
C GLU A 156 6.27 -26.05 51.79
N LEU A 157 6.41 -26.69 50.62
CA LEU A 157 6.63 -28.12 50.52
C LEU A 157 7.97 -28.51 51.16
N LYS A 158 9.03 -27.73 50.92
CA LYS A 158 10.35 -27.95 51.54
C LYS A 158 10.27 -27.89 53.06
N THR A 159 9.54 -26.93 53.61
CA THR A 159 9.32 -26.78 55.06
C THR A 159 8.54 -27.97 55.60
N THR A 160 7.41 -28.31 54.97
CA THR A 160 6.59 -29.47 55.35
C THR A 160 7.37 -30.78 55.34
N VAL A 161 8.21 -31.00 54.32
CA VAL A 161 9.07 -32.19 54.25
C VAL A 161 10.07 -32.20 55.40
N SER A 162 10.70 -31.06 55.70
CA SER A 162 11.64 -30.94 56.82
C SER A 162 10.95 -31.24 58.16
N ASP A 163 9.76 -30.69 58.38
CA ASP A 163 8.98 -30.91 59.61
C ASP A 163 8.58 -32.39 59.75
N LYS A 164 8.15 -33.02 58.66
CA LYS A 164 7.83 -34.45 58.63
C LYS A 164 9.05 -35.34 58.90
N TYR A 165 10.24 -34.96 58.45
CA TYR A 165 11.47 -35.67 58.80
C TYR A 165 11.75 -35.61 60.31
N VAL A 166 11.59 -34.44 60.93
CA VAL A 166 11.77 -34.27 62.38
C VAL A 166 10.74 -35.09 63.16
N GLU A 167 9.47 -35.06 62.74
CA GLU A 167 8.39 -35.84 63.35
C GLU A 167 8.67 -37.35 63.26
N VAL A 168 9.12 -37.84 62.11
CA VAL A 168 9.47 -39.26 61.91
C VAL A 168 10.63 -39.68 62.82
N GLU A 169 11.67 -38.86 62.95
CA GLU A 169 12.80 -39.19 63.84
C GLU A 169 12.34 -39.22 65.31
N SER A 170 11.51 -38.27 65.73
CA SER A 170 10.93 -38.25 67.08
C SER A 170 10.07 -39.48 67.37
N LEU A 171 9.20 -39.89 66.44
CA LEU A 171 8.36 -41.08 66.59
C LEU A 171 9.20 -42.37 66.63
N LYS A 172 10.30 -42.41 65.89
CA LYS A 172 11.24 -43.53 65.89
C LYS A 172 11.95 -43.66 67.24
N ASP A 173 12.41 -42.54 67.81
CA ASP A 173 13.00 -42.49 69.14
C ASP A 173 12.00 -42.94 70.22
N GLU A 174 10.75 -42.47 70.15
CA GLU A 174 9.67 -42.88 71.06
C GLU A 174 9.38 -44.38 70.96
N ARG A 175 9.29 -44.91 69.73
CA ARG A 175 9.10 -46.35 69.49
C ARG A 175 10.27 -47.18 70.03
N ASP A 176 11.51 -46.71 69.88
CA ASP A 176 12.69 -47.38 70.44
C ASP A 176 12.70 -47.35 71.98
N ALA A 177 12.26 -46.26 72.59
CA ALA A 177 12.09 -46.16 74.04
C ALA A 177 11.01 -47.13 74.56
N GLN A 178 9.83 -47.14 73.93
CA GLN A 178 8.74 -48.08 74.25
C GLN A 178 9.19 -49.54 74.08
N THR A 179 9.99 -49.85 73.05
CA THR A 179 10.52 -51.21 72.83
C THR A 179 11.42 -51.65 73.99
N LYS A 180 12.28 -50.75 74.50
CA LYS A 180 13.12 -51.04 75.68
C LYS A 180 12.29 -51.23 76.94
N GLU A 181 11.25 -50.41 77.13
CA GLU A 181 10.34 -50.51 78.25
C GLU A 181 9.57 -51.85 78.24
N ILE A 182 9.03 -52.26 77.09
CA ILE A 182 8.40 -53.57 76.91
C ILE A 182 9.37 -54.71 77.22
N ALA A 183 10.63 -54.62 76.78
CA ALA A 183 11.64 -55.64 77.10
C ALA A 183 11.90 -55.74 78.61
N SER A 184 11.98 -54.60 79.31
CA SER A 184 12.13 -54.53 80.77
C SER A 184 10.91 -55.11 81.50
N PHE A 185 9.69 -54.76 81.08
CA PHE A 185 8.48 -55.34 81.64
C PHE A 185 8.41 -56.85 81.42
N LYS A 186 8.79 -57.33 80.23
CA LYS A 186 8.83 -58.77 79.93
C LYS A 186 9.79 -59.51 80.87
N GLN A 187 10.99 -58.98 81.09
CA GLN A 187 11.95 -59.55 82.05
C GLN A 187 11.40 -59.54 83.49
N SER A 188 10.70 -58.47 83.87
CA SER A 188 10.09 -58.35 85.19
C SER A 188 8.97 -59.37 85.40
N VAL A 189 8.14 -59.59 84.37
CA VAL A 189 7.12 -60.65 84.35
C VAL A 189 7.76 -62.03 84.47
N GLU A 190 8.79 -62.34 83.68
CA GLU A 190 9.51 -63.63 83.76
C GLU A 190 10.09 -63.87 85.18
N THR A 191 10.63 -62.81 85.80
CA THR A 191 11.16 -62.87 87.18
C THR A 191 10.04 -63.11 88.20
N LEU A 192 8.92 -62.40 88.08
CA LEU A 192 7.75 -62.58 88.95
C LEU A 192 7.16 -63.98 88.79
N GLU A 193 6.99 -64.48 87.57
CA GLU A 193 6.53 -65.84 87.28
C GLU A 193 7.45 -66.89 87.93
N GLY A 194 8.77 -66.70 87.85
CA GLY A 194 9.76 -67.53 88.54
C GLY A 194 9.56 -67.53 90.06
N SER A 195 9.51 -66.34 90.68
CA SER A 195 9.30 -66.21 92.13
C SER A 195 7.95 -66.78 92.60
N MET A 196 6.91 -66.66 91.78
CA MET A 196 5.57 -67.15 92.09
C MET A 196 5.50 -68.68 92.00
N SER A 197 6.28 -69.29 91.09
CA SER A 197 6.47 -70.74 91.03
C SER A 197 7.16 -71.26 92.30
N GLU A 198 8.21 -70.59 92.76
CA GLU A 198 8.90 -70.91 94.02
C GLU A 198 7.97 -70.76 95.24
N ALA A 199 7.21 -69.66 95.31
CA ALA A 199 6.28 -69.39 96.41
C ALA A 199 5.11 -70.38 96.48
N LYS A 200 4.68 -70.99 95.35
CA LYS A 200 3.67 -72.06 95.34
C LYS A 200 4.24 -73.42 95.75
N GLY A 201 5.53 -73.67 95.48
CA GLY A 201 6.20 -74.92 95.85
C GLY A 201 6.24 -75.13 97.37
N ALA A 202 6.50 -74.08 98.16
CA ALA A 202 6.61 -74.22 99.62
C ALA A 202 5.29 -74.63 100.32
N PRO A 203 4.12 -74.01 100.06
CA PRO A 203 2.83 -74.48 100.58
C PRO A 203 2.47 -75.90 100.13
N GLN A 204 2.70 -76.24 98.85
CA GLN A 204 2.42 -77.58 98.32
C GLN A 204 3.28 -78.65 98.99
N LEU A 205 4.57 -78.37 99.19
CA LEU A 205 5.46 -79.24 99.93
C LEU A 205 4.99 -79.41 101.38
N MET A 206 4.59 -78.34 102.05
CA MET A 206 4.08 -78.40 103.43
C MET A 206 2.78 -79.19 103.54
N GLU A 207 1.91 -79.12 102.54
CA GLU A 207 0.67 -79.90 102.50
C GLU A 207 0.95 -81.40 102.28
N GLU A 208 1.85 -81.75 101.38
CA GLU A 208 2.29 -83.14 101.18
C GLU A 208 3.02 -83.71 102.41
N ILE A 209 3.90 -82.93 103.05
CA ILE A 209 4.53 -83.31 104.32
C ILE A 209 3.48 -83.53 105.40
N ARG A 210 2.50 -82.63 105.52
CA ARG A 210 1.39 -82.79 106.48
C ARG A 210 0.60 -84.06 106.20
N ASN A 211 0.35 -84.39 104.94
CA ASN A 211 -0.32 -85.64 104.54
C ASN A 211 0.51 -86.88 104.91
N ILE A 212 1.82 -86.89 104.71
CA ILE A 212 2.65 -88.03 105.12
C ILE A 212 2.68 -88.16 106.65
N LEU A 213 2.85 -87.03 107.36
CA LEU A 213 2.89 -87.01 108.82
C LEU A 213 1.55 -87.41 109.46
N SER A 214 0.41 -87.06 108.84
CA SER A 214 -0.90 -87.48 109.34
C SER A 214 -1.13 -88.98 109.22
N HIS A 215 -0.43 -89.68 108.32
CA HIS A 215 -0.55 -91.13 108.14
C HIS A 215 0.54 -91.94 108.85
N LYS A 216 1.80 -91.47 108.85
CA LYS A 216 2.96 -92.21 109.38
C LYS A 216 3.52 -91.67 110.71
N GLY A 217 3.23 -90.41 111.05
CA GLY A 217 3.81 -89.73 112.21
C GLY A 217 5.28 -89.32 112.07
N PHE A 218 5.98 -89.77 111.03
CA PHE A 218 7.37 -89.39 110.70
C PHE A 218 7.55 -89.28 109.18
N LEU A 219 8.59 -88.55 108.76
CA LEU A 219 8.98 -88.37 107.36
C LEU A 219 10.44 -88.84 107.23
N SER A 220 10.73 -89.79 106.34
CA SER A 220 12.11 -90.22 106.10
C SER A 220 12.84 -89.31 105.12
N ASP A 221 14.17 -89.25 105.22
CA ASP A 221 15.01 -88.43 104.34
C ASP A 221 14.80 -88.76 102.85
N ARG A 222 14.58 -90.04 102.53
CA ARG A 222 14.28 -90.48 101.17
C ARG A 222 12.93 -89.97 100.68
N GLU A 223 11.89 -90.03 101.51
CA GLU A 223 10.55 -89.54 101.15
C GLU A 223 10.51 -88.01 100.99
N PHE A 224 11.31 -87.29 101.78
CA PHE A 224 11.47 -85.86 101.64
C PHE A 224 12.19 -85.49 100.33
N GLU A 225 13.23 -86.22 99.94
CA GLU A 225 13.93 -86.01 98.67
C GLU A 225 13.05 -86.35 97.46
N ASP A 226 12.29 -87.43 97.51
CA ASP A 226 11.32 -87.80 96.46
C ASP A 226 10.24 -86.71 96.29
N LEU A 227 9.79 -86.09 97.38
CA LEU A 227 8.84 -84.96 97.34
C LEU A 227 9.43 -83.70 96.71
N LEU A 228 10.66 -83.34 97.07
CA LEU A 228 11.36 -82.19 96.48
C LEU A 228 11.52 -82.37 94.96
N GLN A 229 11.83 -83.59 94.51
CA GLN A 229 11.98 -83.90 93.09
C GLN A 229 10.64 -83.90 92.33
N LYS A 230 9.57 -84.42 92.94
CA LYS A 230 8.21 -84.46 92.37
C LYS A 230 7.60 -83.08 92.18
N LEU A 231 7.78 -82.18 93.14
CA LEU A 231 7.28 -80.79 93.06
C LEU A 231 8.23 -79.86 92.30
N ASN A 232 9.33 -80.41 91.76
CA ASN A 232 10.34 -79.68 90.99
C ASN A 232 10.93 -78.48 91.75
N ILE A 233 11.08 -78.62 93.07
CA ILE A 233 11.61 -77.59 93.97
C ILE A 233 13.13 -77.77 94.04
N LYS A 234 13.89 -76.74 93.65
CA LYS A 234 15.36 -76.79 93.68
C LYS A 234 15.87 -76.73 95.12
N LYS A 235 16.82 -77.62 95.48
CA LYS A 235 17.58 -77.55 96.75
C LYS A 235 18.35 -76.22 96.79
N ILE A 236 17.96 -75.31 97.69
CA ILE A 236 18.78 -74.16 98.05
C ILE A 236 19.98 -74.70 98.82
N HIS A 237 21.15 -74.77 98.19
CA HIS A 237 22.41 -74.95 98.90
C HIS A 237 22.77 -73.61 99.54
N HIS A 238 22.51 -73.47 100.84
CA HIS A 238 23.12 -72.40 101.62
C HIS A 238 24.61 -72.71 101.78
N VAL A 239 25.46 -71.80 101.29
CA VAL A 239 26.78 -71.54 101.86
C VAL A 239 26.69 -70.17 102.50
#